data_AF-A0A257DAW7-F1
#
_entry.id   AF-A0A257DAW7-F1
#
_cell.length_a   1.000
_cell.length_b   1.000
_cell.length_c   1.000
_cell.angle_alpha   90.00
_cell.angle_beta   90.00
_cell.angle_gamma   90.00
#
_symmetry.space_group_name_H-M   'P 1'
#
loop_
_entity.id
_entity.type
_entity.pdbx_description
1 polymer ?
#
loop_
_entity_poly.entity_id
_entity_poly.type
_entity_poly.pdbx_seq_one_letter_code
_entity_poly.pdbx_strand_id
1 'polypeptide(L)'
;MYTETVTLRTTLLLGCVVTVALAAWVGNPAPYLDSGFALGRLLRAMAVIKAGVVLAAISLLWWRFKRPVAAHLAAACLISTWLAAGASMLIWQLTAIPLAALTFHAGGLAFLVAAWRDHRASAHAPEAWSLFKGRR
;
A
#
# COMPACT_ATOMS: atom_id res chain seq x y z
N MET A 1 -8.08 8.79 21.47
CA MET A 1 -7.22 9.17 20.31
C MET A 1 -6.01 8.25 20.12
N TYR A 2 -5.28 7.81 21.16
CA TYR A 2 -4.15 6.88 20.99
C TYR A 2 -4.55 5.50 20.43
N THR A 3 -5.70 4.96 20.85
CA THR A 3 -6.18 3.63 20.46
C THR A 3 -6.39 3.49 18.95
N GLU A 4 -6.94 4.49 18.28
CA GLU A 4 -7.20 4.46 16.83
C GLU A 4 -5.91 4.36 16.00
N THR A 5 -4.84 5.03 16.45
CA THR A 5 -3.55 5.01 15.74
C THR A 5 -2.87 3.65 15.78
N VAL A 6 -2.98 2.94 16.91
CA VAL A 6 -2.46 1.58 17.07
C VAL A 6 -3.26 0.63 16.19
N THR A 7 -4.59 0.72 16.23
CA THR A 7 -5.48 -0.11 15.40
C THR A 7 -5.20 0.04 13.92
N LEU A 8 -5.01 1.25 13.39
CA LEU A 8 -4.73 1.44 11.96
C LEU A 8 -3.39 0.82 11.53
N ARG A 9 -2.37 0.93 12.37
CA ARG A 9 -1.04 0.36 12.08
C ARG A 9 -1.02 -1.16 12.13
N THR A 10 -1.65 -1.75 13.15
CA THR A 10 -1.79 -3.20 13.22
C THR A 10 -2.62 -3.71 12.06
N THR A 11 -3.69 -3.01 11.69
CA THR A 11 -4.51 -3.33 10.52
C THR A 11 -3.71 -3.27 9.22
N LEU A 12 -2.88 -2.23 9.03
CA LEU A 12 -1.96 -2.12 7.89
C LEU A 12 -1.06 -3.35 7.77
N LEU A 13 -0.34 -3.70 8.84
CA LEU A 13 0.59 -4.82 8.82
C LEU A 13 -0.12 -6.16 8.64
N LEU A 14 -1.20 -6.39 9.39
CA LEU A 14 -1.97 -7.63 9.30
C LEU A 14 -2.54 -7.82 7.90
N GLY A 15 -3.11 -6.78 7.29
CA GLY A 15 -3.63 -6.88 5.94
C GLY A 15 -2.53 -7.15 4.90
N CYS A 16 -1.35 -6.54 5.03
CA CYS A 16 -0.21 -6.87 4.17
C CYS A 16 0.24 -8.33 4.33
N VAL A 17 0.36 -8.82 5.56
CA VAL A 17 0.75 -10.22 5.84
C VAL A 17 -0.29 -11.18 5.26
N VAL A 18 -1.57 -10.90 5.47
CA VAL A 18 -2.68 -11.71 4.96
C VAL A 18 -2.69 -11.73 3.44
N THR A 19 -2.58 -10.57 2.76
CA THR A 19 -2.59 -10.57 1.28
C THR A 19 -1.37 -11.21 0.68
N VAL A 20 -0.19 -11.07 1.30
CA VAL A 20 1.03 -11.79 0.88
C VAL A 20 0.85 -13.29 1.06
N ALA A 21 0.33 -13.75 2.21
CA ALA A 21 0.09 -15.16 2.47
C ALA A 21 -0.94 -15.77 1.50
N LEU A 22 -2.04 -15.06 1.23
CA LEU A 22 -3.04 -15.46 0.25
C LEU A 22 -2.46 -15.54 -1.16
N ALA A 23 -1.71 -14.52 -1.59
CA ALA A 23 -1.02 -14.54 -2.87
C ALA A 23 -0.05 -15.73 -2.96
N ALA A 24 0.74 -15.94 -1.90
CA ALA A 24 1.68 -17.04 -1.81
C ALA A 24 1.00 -18.41 -1.95
N TRP A 25 -0.20 -18.57 -1.37
CA TRP A 25 -0.97 -19.80 -1.46
C TRP A 25 -1.59 -20.02 -2.85
N VAL A 26 -2.02 -18.96 -3.52
CA VAL A 26 -2.60 -19.02 -4.87
C VAL A 26 -1.53 -19.31 -5.93
N GLY A 27 -0.29 -18.84 -5.73
CA GLY A 27 0.76 -18.92 -6.74
C GLY A 27 1.29 -20.32 -7.01
N ASN A 28 0.74 -20.99 -8.01
CA ASN A 28 1.43 -22.08 -8.70
C ASN A 28 2.27 -21.45 -9.84
N PRO A 29 3.61 -21.59 -9.83
CA PRO A 29 4.46 -20.98 -10.85
C PRO A 29 4.08 -21.52 -12.24
N ALA A 30 3.94 -20.62 -13.21
CA ALA A 30 3.68 -21.00 -14.59
C ALA A 30 4.90 -21.74 -15.17
N PRO A 31 4.81 -23.03 -15.56
CA PRO A 31 5.96 -23.82 -15.99
C PRO A 31 6.67 -23.21 -17.22
N TYR A 32 5.93 -22.50 -18.06
CA TYR A 32 6.46 -21.88 -19.27
C TYR A 32 7.32 -20.62 -19.01
N LEU A 33 7.21 -19.98 -17.84
CA LEU A 33 8.05 -18.84 -17.46
C LEU A 33 9.33 -19.27 -16.73
N ASP A 34 9.35 -20.49 -16.19
CA ASP A 34 10.49 -21.05 -15.48
C ASP A 34 11.54 -21.64 -16.45
N SER A 35 11.13 -21.98 -17.68
CA SER A 35 12.04 -22.46 -18.74
C SER A 35 13.01 -21.38 -19.24
N GLY A 36 12.66 -20.10 -19.09
CA GLY A 36 13.50 -18.96 -19.44
C GLY A 36 14.24 -18.39 -18.24
N PHE A 37 15.40 -18.95 -17.88
CA PHE A 37 16.18 -18.56 -16.69
C PHE A 37 16.47 -17.04 -16.59
N ALA A 38 16.66 -16.36 -17.72
CA ALA A 38 16.88 -14.91 -17.76
C ALA A 38 15.59 -14.11 -17.48
N LEU A 39 14.47 -14.49 -18.10
CA LEU A 39 13.19 -13.79 -17.94
C LEU A 39 12.63 -13.95 -16.52
N GLY A 40 12.66 -15.18 -15.97
CA GLY A 40 12.23 -15.43 -14.60
C GLY A 40 13.03 -14.60 -13.58
N ARG A 41 14.35 -14.48 -13.78
CA ARG A 41 15.21 -13.64 -12.93
C ARG A 41 14.89 -12.16 -13.05
N LEU A 42 14.65 -11.66 -14.26
CA LEU A 42 14.26 -10.26 -14.49
C LEU A 42 12.93 -9.92 -13.80
N LEU A 43 11.93 -10.80 -13.91
CA LEU A 43 10.63 -10.62 -13.27
C LEU A 43 10.73 -10.67 -11.74
N ARG A 44 11.55 -11.56 -11.18
CA ARG A 44 11.82 -11.59 -9.73
C ARG A 44 12.55 -10.33 -9.26
N ALA A 45 13.54 -9.84 -10.01
CA ALA A 45 14.20 -8.56 -9.69
C ALA A 45 13.21 -7.39 -9.71
N MET A 46 12.30 -7.36 -10.67
CA MET A 46 11.19 -6.40 -10.72
C MET A 46 10.24 -6.52 -9.52
N ALA A 47 9.95 -7.73 -9.07
CA ALA A 47 9.15 -7.96 -7.87
C ALA A 47 9.85 -7.44 -6.59
N VAL A 48 11.17 -7.59 -6.47
CA VAL A 48 11.94 -7.00 -5.35
C VAL A 48 11.80 -5.49 -5.31
N ILE A 49 11.95 -4.83 -6.46
CA ILE A 49 11.80 -3.37 -6.55
C ILE A 49 10.39 -2.96 -6.12
N LYS A 50 9.35 -3.67 -6.60
CA LYS A 50 7.95 -3.43 -6.21
C LYS A 50 7.72 -3.63 -4.71
N ALA A 51 8.30 -4.68 -4.12
CA ALA A 51 8.27 -4.89 -2.68
C ALA A 51 8.94 -3.72 -1.92
N GLY A 52 10.05 -3.20 -2.43
CA GLY A 52 10.69 -1.99 -1.90
C GLY A 52 9.76 -0.77 -1.90
N VAL A 53 8.99 -0.56 -2.98
CA VAL A 53 7.96 0.51 -3.04
C VAL A 53 6.87 0.29 -1.99
N VAL A 54 6.41 -0.95 -1.80
CA VAL A 54 5.41 -1.28 -0.78
C VAL A 54 5.95 -1.00 0.63
N LEU A 55 7.20 -1.35 0.92
CA LEU A 55 7.84 -1.05 2.20
C LEU A 55 7.97 0.47 2.45
N ALA A 56 8.28 1.24 1.41
CA ALA A 56 8.29 2.69 1.49
C ALA A 56 6.89 3.25 1.80
N ALA A 57 5.84 2.73 1.13
CA ALA A 57 4.45 3.11 1.39
C ALA A 57 4.01 2.77 2.83
N ILE A 58 4.34 1.57 3.32
CA ILE A 58 4.08 1.16 4.70
C ILE A 58 4.77 2.11 5.67
N SER A 59 6.04 2.44 5.44
CA SER A 59 6.82 3.35 6.29
C SER A 59 6.21 4.75 6.34
N LEU A 60 5.76 5.27 5.19
CA LEU A 60 5.08 6.54 5.08
C LEU A 60 3.73 6.52 5.83
N LEU A 61 2.91 5.48 5.65
CA LEU A 61 1.64 5.33 6.36
C LEU A 61 1.84 5.16 7.86
N TRP A 62 2.88 4.43 8.27
CA TRP A 62 3.22 4.24 9.67
C TRP A 62 3.46 5.58 10.38
N TRP A 63 4.19 6.48 9.71
CA TRP A 63 4.39 7.84 10.17
C TRP A 63 3.08 8.66 10.08
N ARG A 64 2.35 8.58 8.96
CA ARG A 64 1.15 9.38 8.70
C ARG A 64 -0.01 9.09 9.67
N PHE A 65 -0.21 7.84 10.07
CA PHE A 65 -1.27 7.44 11.02
C PHE A 65 -1.04 7.93 12.46
N LYS A 66 0.06 8.64 12.76
CA LYS A 66 0.20 9.42 14.02
C LYS A 66 -0.69 10.65 14.06
N ARG A 67 -1.21 11.09 12.90
CA ARG A 67 -2.02 12.29 12.74
C ARG A 67 -3.43 11.89 12.32
N PRO A 68 -4.47 12.68 12.63
CA PRO A 68 -5.83 12.39 12.19
C PRO A 68 -5.90 12.26 10.66
N VAL A 69 -6.66 11.28 10.18
CA VAL A 69 -6.96 11.02 8.76
C VAL A 69 -8.46 10.76 8.67
N ALA A 70 -9.12 11.25 7.62
CA ALA A 70 -10.50 10.88 7.35
C ALA A 70 -10.60 9.36 7.09
N ALA A 71 -11.58 8.69 7.71
CA ALA A 71 -11.69 7.22 7.67
C ALA A 71 -11.67 6.63 6.25
N HIS A 72 -12.33 7.29 5.28
CA HIS A 72 -12.36 6.84 3.89
C HIS A 72 -10.98 6.91 3.19
N LEU A 73 -10.14 7.91 3.52
CA LEU A 73 -8.78 8.02 2.99
C LEU A 73 -7.85 6.99 3.64
N ALA A 74 -8.02 6.75 4.95
CA ALA A 74 -7.29 5.69 5.65
C ALA A 74 -7.61 4.31 5.02
N ALA A 75 -8.89 4.01 4.79
CA ALA A 75 -9.31 2.78 4.13
C ALA A 75 -8.73 2.64 2.72
N ALA A 76 -8.77 3.69 1.90
CA ALA A 76 -8.18 3.68 0.56
C ALA A 76 -6.67 3.38 0.59
N CYS A 77 -5.93 4.05 1.49
CA CYS A 77 -4.50 3.81 1.67
C CYS A 77 -4.19 2.37 2.12
N LEU A 78 -4.98 1.82 3.05
CA LEU A 78 -4.84 0.44 3.53
C LEU A 78 -5.06 -0.55 2.39
N ILE A 79 -6.20 -0.48 1.72
CA ILE A 79 -6.57 -1.40 0.62
C ILE A 79 -5.53 -1.34 -0.50
N SER A 80 -5.14 -0.14 -0.93
CA SER A 80 -4.11 0.04 -1.94
C SER A 80 -2.79 -0.63 -1.58
N THR A 81 -2.34 -0.47 -0.33
CA THR A 81 -1.08 -1.04 0.14
C THR A 81 -1.15 -2.56 0.24
N TRP A 82 -2.28 -3.10 0.70
CA TRP A 82 -2.52 -4.54 0.77
C TRP A 82 -2.55 -5.19 -0.61
N LEU A 83 -3.23 -4.56 -1.57
CA LEU A 83 -3.27 -5.01 -2.97
C LEU A 83 -1.88 -4.97 -3.60
N ALA A 84 -1.10 -3.90 -3.39
CA ALA A 84 0.25 -3.79 -3.90
C ALA A 84 1.20 -4.85 -3.30
N ALA A 85 1.05 -5.16 -2.00
CA ALA A 85 1.80 -6.21 -1.33
C ALA A 85 1.51 -7.60 -1.91
N GLY A 86 0.23 -7.96 -2.02
CA GLY A 86 -0.19 -9.23 -2.62
C GLY A 86 0.22 -9.36 -4.09
N ALA A 87 0.04 -8.30 -4.88
CA ALA A 87 0.47 -8.26 -6.27
C ALA A 87 1.99 -8.45 -6.42
N SER A 88 2.80 -7.87 -5.52
CA SER A 88 4.25 -8.07 -5.53
C SER A 88 4.63 -9.54 -5.32
N MET A 89 3.90 -10.26 -4.44
CA MET A 89 4.09 -11.69 -4.21
C MET A 89 3.68 -12.53 -5.42
N LEU A 90 2.58 -12.21 -6.09
CA LEU A 90 2.16 -12.90 -7.33
C LEU A 90 3.22 -12.75 -8.44
N ILE A 91 3.81 -11.56 -8.61
CA ILE A 91 4.90 -11.35 -9.58
C ILE A 91 6.14 -12.14 -9.17
N TRP A 92 6.46 -12.21 -7.87
CA TRP A 92 7.58 -13.02 -7.37
C TRP A 92 7.42 -14.51 -7.70
N GLN A 93 6.20 -15.04 -7.60
CA GLN A 93 5.85 -16.41 -7.95
C GLN A 93 5.68 -16.66 -9.45
N LEU A 94 5.76 -15.62 -10.27
CA LEU A 94 5.54 -15.67 -11.71
C LEU A 94 4.13 -16.15 -12.09
N THR A 95 3.13 -15.86 -11.24
CA THR A 95 1.73 -16.29 -11.43
C THR A 95 0.86 -15.07 -11.76
N ALA A 96 -0.06 -15.23 -12.72
CA ALA A 96 -1.05 -14.21 -13.08
C ALA A 96 -0.46 -12.80 -13.35
N ILE A 97 0.70 -12.73 -14.01
CA ILE A 97 1.46 -11.49 -14.23
C ILE A 97 0.61 -10.30 -14.72
N PRO A 98 -0.30 -10.44 -15.71
CA PRO A 98 -1.10 -9.30 -16.17
C PRO A 98 -2.01 -8.75 -15.07
N LEU A 99 -2.66 -9.64 -14.32
CA LEU A 99 -3.53 -9.26 -13.20
C LEU A 99 -2.72 -8.63 -12.08
N ALA A 100 -1.59 -9.23 -11.71
CA ALA A 100 -0.71 -8.70 -10.69
C ALA A 100 -0.17 -7.31 -11.06
N ALA A 101 0.22 -7.08 -12.32
CA ALA A 101 0.64 -5.78 -12.80
C ALA A 101 -0.49 -4.74 -12.69
N LEU A 102 -1.69 -5.08 -13.18
CA LEU A 102 -2.85 -4.19 -13.09
C LEU A 102 -3.19 -3.85 -11.65
N THR A 103 -3.25 -4.85 -10.76
CA THR A 103 -3.53 -4.67 -9.33
C THR A 103 -2.47 -3.80 -8.65
N PHE A 104 -1.20 -4.01 -8.95
CA PHE A 104 -0.11 -3.19 -8.41
C PHE A 104 -0.23 -1.72 -8.84
N HIS A 105 -0.46 -1.47 -10.14
CA HIS A 105 -0.57 -0.12 -10.67
C HIS A 105 -1.84 0.59 -10.20
N ALA A 106 -2.99 -0.09 -10.22
CA ALA A 106 -4.24 0.45 -9.69
C ALA A 106 -4.14 0.77 -8.20
N GLY A 107 -3.54 -0.14 -7.41
CA GLY A 107 -3.25 0.08 -5.99
C GLY A 107 -2.37 1.31 -5.77
N GLY A 108 -1.25 1.43 -6.52
CA GLY A 108 -0.35 2.57 -6.44
C GLY A 108 -0.99 3.90 -6.84
N LEU A 109 -1.78 3.93 -7.91
CA LEU A 109 -2.52 5.12 -8.34
C LEU A 109 -3.56 5.54 -7.29
N ALA A 110 -4.33 4.59 -6.78
CA ALA A 110 -5.32 4.87 -5.72
C ALA A 110 -4.63 5.38 -4.44
N PHE A 111 -3.45 4.85 -4.09
CA PHE A 111 -2.65 5.35 -2.97
C PHE A 111 -2.22 6.81 -3.18
N LEU A 112 -1.69 7.13 -4.37
CA LEU A 112 -1.27 8.49 -4.70
C LEU A 112 -2.44 9.48 -4.69
N VAL A 113 -3.58 9.09 -5.25
CA VAL A 113 -4.81 9.91 -5.22
C VAL A 113 -5.29 10.13 -3.78
N ALA A 114 -5.29 9.09 -2.95
CA ALA A 114 -5.67 9.22 -1.54
C ALA A 114 -4.71 10.14 -0.77
N ALA A 115 -3.40 9.98 -0.97
CA ALA A 115 -2.37 10.83 -0.36
C ALA A 115 -2.49 12.30 -0.79
N TRP A 116 -2.78 12.55 -2.07
CA TRP A 116 -2.99 13.90 -2.59
C TRP A 116 -4.24 14.58 -2.00
N ARG A 117 -5.35 13.83 -1.87
CA ARG A 117 -6.59 14.33 -1.23
C ARG A 117 -6.38 14.63 0.25
N ASP A 118 -5.61 13.80 0.94
CA ASP A 118 -5.25 13.99 2.34
C ASP A 118 -4.41 15.27 2.56
N HIS A 119 -3.46 15.54 1.65
CA HIS A 119 -2.68 16.77 1.68
C HIS A 119 -3.55 18.02 1.49
N ARG A 120 -4.48 18.00 0.53
CA ARG A 120 -5.44 19.10 0.30
C ARG A 120 -6.32 19.36 1.52
N ALA A 121 -6.84 18.31 2.16
CA ALA A 121 -7.64 18.45 3.37
C ALA A 121 -6.86 19.12 4.51
N SER A 122 -5.56 18.84 4.61
CA SER A 122 -4.68 19.45 5.62
C SER A 122 -4.35 20.92 5.33
N ALA A 123 -4.33 21.33 4.07
CA ALA A 123 -4.00 22.70 3.66
C ALA A 123 -5.09 23.74 3.95
N HIS A 124 -6.36 23.31 4.01
CA HIS A 124 -7.51 24.20 4.27
C HIS A 124 -7.89 24.34 5.75
N ALA A 125 -7.14 23.73 6.67
CA ALA A 125 -7.34 23.87 8.10
C ALA A 125 -6.82 25.16 8.81
N PRO A 126 -6.04 26.10 8.20
CA PRO A 126 -5.33 27.12 8.98
C PRO A 126 -6.22 28.25 9.55
N GLU A 127 -7.41 28.53 9.02
CA GLU A 127 -8.26 29.63 9.53
C GLU A 127 -9.04 29.29 10.81
N ALA A 128 -9.44 28.03 11.01
CA ALA A 128 -10.21 27.66 12.20
C ALA A 128 -9.36 27.73 13.49
N TRP A 129 -8.05 27.51 13.38
CA TRP A 129 -7.13 27.54 14.52
C TRP A 129 -6.80 28.96 14.98
N SER A 130 -6.70 29.94 14.07
CA SER A 130 -6.47 31.34 14.44
C SER A 130 -7.66 31.94 15.20
N LEU A 131 -8.89 31.57 14.83
CA LEU A 131 -10.12 31.98 15.53
C LEU A 131 -10.22 31.40 16.96
N PHE A 132 -9.59 30.26 17.23
CA PHE A 132 -9.53 29.67 18.58
C PHE A 132 -8.41 30.25 19.44
N LYS A 133 -7.32 30.74 18.81
CA LYS A 133 -6.13 31.23 19.52
C LYS A 133 -6.29 32.66 20.07
N GLY A 134 -7.15 33.48 19.48
CA GLY A 134 -7.39 34.88 19.90
C GLY A 134 -8.37 35.08 21.07
N ARG A 135 -8.87 34.00 21.69
CA ARG A 135 -9.83 34.05 22.81
C ARG A 135 -9.23 33.63 24.17
N ARG A 136 -7.90 33.65 24.31
CA ARG A 136 -7.21 33.41 25.58
C ARG A 136 -6.31 34.57 25.94
#